data_AF-A0A7C1E3K5-F1
#
_entry.id   AF-A0A7C1E3K5-F1
#
_cell.length_a   1.000
_cell.length_b   1.000
_cell.length_c   1.000
_cell.angle_alpha   90.00
_cell.angle_beta   90.00
_cell.angle_gamma   90.00
#
_symmetry.space_group_name_H-M   'P 1'
#
loop_
_entity.id
_entity.type
_entity.pdbx_description
1 polymer ?
#
loop_
_entity_poly.entity_id
_entity_poly.type
_entity_poly.pdbx_seq_one_letter_code
_entity_poly.pdbx_strand_id
1 'polypeptide(L)'
;MNKEFKKLVDRLPSLLEELVGSPLILWSNLENLPERGIYVFYEDGKPLYVGRTNRMKNRIKQHGWSSSKHNSAPFAFNLAKKIAEEKELDVSKPRAKLEEDPTFANLFSEAKARVSKMSVQVIEVNDPIIQTLFEVYAALALQTLEYNDFDTH
;
A
#
# COMPACT_ATOMS: atom_id res chain seq x y z
N MET A 1 9.23 -10.78 26.96
CA MET A 1 9.24 -10.78 25.48
C MET A 1 10.10 -11.94 24.99
N ASN A 2 9.64 -12.71 23.99
CA ASN A 2 10.43 -13.77 23.35
C ASN A 2 11.73 -13.18 22.78
N LYS A 3 12.87 -13.84 22.99
CA LYS A 3 14.20 -13.31 22.60
C LYS A 3 14.34 -13.11 21.10
N GLU A 4 13.81 -14.02 20.28
CA GLU A 4 13.86 -13.90 18.82
C GLU A 4 12.95 -12.77 18.35
N PHE A 5 11.74 -12.67 18.89
CA PHE A 5 10.84 -11.56 18.59
C PHE A 5 11.46 -10.20 18.92
N LYS A 6 12.13 -10.08 20.09
CA LYS A 6 12.85 -8.85 20.47
C LYS A 6 13.87 -8.45 19.41
N LYS A 7 14.71 -9.39 18.95
CA LYS A 7 15.72 -9.10 17.92
C LYS A 7 15.11 -8.58 16.62
N LEU A 8 13.92 -9.06 16.24
CA LEU A 8 13.22 -8.58 15.04
C LEU A 8 12.68 -7.16 15.25
N VAL A 9 12.03 -6.91 16.39
CA VAL A 9 11.45 -5.59 16.71
C VAL A 9 12.53 -4.52 16.86
N ASP A 10 13.66 -4.85 17.49
CA ASP A 10 14.78 -3.92 17.67
C ASP A 10 15.36 -3.42 16.33
N ARG A 11 15.11 -4.12 15.21
CA ARG A 11 15.58 -3.73 13.87
C ARG A 11 14.63 -2.77 13.13
N LEU A 12 13.36 -2.69 13.54
CA LEU A 12 12.32 -1.97 12.80
C LEU A 12 12.60 -0.46 12.66
N PRO A 13 13.14 0.25 13.69
CA PRO A 13 13.49 1.66 13.55
C PRO A 13 14.54 1.91 12.45
N SER A 14 15.61 1.10 12.39
CA SER A 14 16.64 1.24 11.36
C SER A 14 16.11 0.94 9.95
N LEU A 15 15.18 -0.03 9.82
CA LEU A 15 14.50 -0.28 8.55
C LEU A 15 13.61 0.89 8.13
N LEU A 16 13.00 1.61 9.08
CA LEU A 16 12.22 2.81 8.79
C LEU A 16 13.12 3.95 8.29
N GLU A 17 14.28 4.15 8.91
CA GLU A 17 15.27 5.12 8.45
C GLU A 17 15.75 4.79 7.03
N GLU A 18 16.03 3.51 6.73
CA GLU A 18 16.38 3.06 5.39
C GLU A 18 15.25 3.32 4.38
N LEU A 19 14.00 3.03 4.76
CA LEU A 19 12.83 3.22 3.90
C LEU A 19 12.59 4.69 3.57
N VAL A 20 12.56 5.54 4.60
CA VAL A 20 12.34 7.00 4.44
C VAL A 20 13.54 7.69 3.80
N GLY A 21 14.75 7.14 3.95
CA GLY A 21 15.96 7.61 3.27
C GLY A 21 16.13 7.11 1.84
N SER A 22 15.35 6.11 1.41
CA SER A 22 15.47 5.53 0.07
C SER A 22 15.03 6.52 -1.02
N PRO A 23 15.54 6.41 -2.26
CA PRO A 23 15.14 7.30 -3.34
C PRO A 23 13.63 7.25 -3.59
N LEU A 24 13.04 8.41 -3.86
CA LEU A 24 11.66 8.51 -4.31
C LEU A 24 11.58 8.15 -5.80
N ILE A 25 10.85 7.09 -6.12
CA ILE A 25 10.76 6.52 -7.47
C ILE A 25 9.38 6.82 -8.05
N LEU A 26 9.33 7.34 -9.28
CA LEU A 26 8.05 7.53 -9.96
C LEU A 26 7.50 6.20 -10.45
N TRP A 27 6.17 6.06 -10.45
CA TRP A 27 5.48 4.87 -10.97
C TRP A 27 5.85 4.53 -12.42
N SER A 28 6.23 5.53 -13.22
CA SER A 28 6.72 5.37 -14.59
C SER A 28 8.12 4.75 -14.68
N ASN A 29 8.91 4.71 -13.60
CA ASN A 29 10.32 4.31 -13.59
C ASN A 29 10.61 3.16 -12.60
N LEU A 30 9.90 2.04 -12.73
CA LEU A 30 10.00 0.86 -11.83
C LEU A 30 10.94 -0.22 -12.40
N GLU A 31 12.05 0.15 -13.03
CA GLU A 31 12.93 -0.82 -13.71
C GLU A 31 13.88 -1.54 -12.75
N ASN A 32 14.48 -0.81 -11.81
CA ASN A 32 15.52 -1.33 -10.92
C ASN A 32 15.03 -1.41 -9.46
N LEU A 33 14.02 -2.23 -9.23
CA LEU A 33 13.49 -2.48 -7.88
C LEU A 33 13.96 -3.84 -7.34
N PRO A 34 14.16 -3.98 -6.02
CA PRO A 34 14.33 -5.29 -5.41
C PRO A 34 13.08 -6.15 -5.67
N GLU A 35 13.22 -7.47 -5.77
CA GLU A 35 12.07 -8.34 -6.06
C GLU A 35 11.09 -8.44 -4.87
N ARG A 36 11.60 -8.38 -3.64
CA ARG A 36 10.80 -8.53 -2.41
C ARG A 36 11.17 -7.50 -1.35
N GLY A 37 10.19 -7.09 -0.55
CA GLY A 37 10.41 -6.15 0.54
C GLY A 37 9.19 -5.29 0.83
N ILE A 38 9.46 -4.05 1.21
CA ILE A 38 8.47 -3.04 1.60
C ILE A 38 8.47 -1.88 0.61
N TYR A 39 7.29 -1.32 0.37
CA TYR A 39 7.11 -0.08 -0.39
C TYR A 39 6.14 0.85 0.32
N VAL A 40 6.28 2.15 0.07
CA VAL A 40 5.35 3.19 0.54
C VAL A 40 4.95 4.08 -0.62
N PHE A 41 3.66 4.29 -0.83
CA PHE A 41 3.15 5.28 -1.78
C PHE A 41 3.10 6.66 -1.14
N TYR A 42 3.51 7.65 -1.93
CA TYR A 42 3.48 9.07 -1.59
C TYR A 42 2.71 9.87 -2.63
N GLU A 43 1.91 10.80 -2.14
CA GLU A 43 1.29 11.86 -2.94
C GLU A 43 1.62 13.20 -2.29
N ASP A 44 2.13 14.15 -3.08
CA ASP A 44 2.54 15.48 -2.61
C ASP A 44 3.47 15.44 -1.37
N GLY A 45 4.36 14.43 -1.32
CA GLY A 45 5.29 14.22 -0.20
C GLY A 45 4.67 13.59 1.05
N LYS A 46 3.37 13.31 1.06
CA LYS A 46 2.67 12.64 2.17
C LYS A 46 2.62 11.12 1.95
N PRO A 47 3.05 10.29 2.92
CA PRO A 47 2.87 8.84 2.84
C PRO A 47 1.39 8.50 2.98
N LEU A 48 0.88 7.62 2.12
CA LEU A 48 -0.54 7.24 2.11
C LEU A 48 -0.75 5.74 2.32
N TYR A 49 0.18 4.89 1.88
CA TYR A 49 -0.01 3.45 1.96
C TYR A 49 1.31 2.71 2.01
N VAL A 50 1.47 1.85 3.00
CA VAL A 50 2.58 0.91 3.12
C VAL A 50 2.14 -0.46 2.61
N GLY A 51 3.00 -1.17 1.90
CA GLY A 51 2.73 -2.56 1.59
C GLY A 51 3.98 -3.41 1.53
N ARG A 52 3.78 -4.73 1.65
CA ARG A 52 4.81 -5.74 1.42
C ARG A 52 4.53 -6.62 0.22
N THR A 53 5.57 -7.28 -0.29
CA THR A 53 5.43 -8.18 -1.45
C THR A 53 6.69 -9.02 -1.67
N ASN A 54 6.51 -10.15 -2.37
CA ASN A 54 7.59 -10.94 -2.95
C ASN A 54 7.72 -10.75 -4.48
N ARG A 55 7.03 -9.75 -5.03
CA ARG A 55 7.01 -9.36 -6.46
C ARG A 55 6.81 -7.84 -6.58
N MET A 56 7.83 -7.05 -6.26
CA MET A 56 7.75 -5.59 -6.03
C MET A 56 7.16 -4.81 -7.21
N LYS A 57 7.79 -4.92 -8.38
CA LYS A 57 7.38 -4.19 -9.58
C LYS A 57 5.92 -4.46 -9.93
N ASN A 58 5.52 -5.73 -9.93
CA ASN A 58 4.16 -6.12 -10.26
C ASN A 58 3.16 -5.64 -9.21
N ARG A 59 3.51 -5.72 -7.92
CA ARG A 59 2.62 -5.29 -6.84
C ARG A 59 2.36 -3.79 -6.88
N ILE A 60 3.39 -2.97 -7.05
CA ILE A 60 3.25 -1.52 -7.17
C ILE A 60 2.37 -1.16 -8.38
N LYS A 61 2.61 -1.81 -9.52
CA LYS A 61 1.79 -1.59 -10.73
C LYS A 61 0.33 -2.00 -10.56
N GLN A 62 0.06 -3.10 -9.87
CA GLN A 62 -1.29 -3.59 -9.65
C GLN A 62 -2.18 -2.57 -8.95
N HIS A 63 -1.67 -1.74 -8.04
CA HIS A 63 -2.50 -0.72 -7.40
C HIS A 63 -2.96 0.41 -8.35
N GLY A 64 -2.27 0.63 -9.47
CA GLY A 64 -2.58 1.71 -10.43
C GLY A 64 -3.08 1.24 -11.80
N TRP A 65 -3.03 -0.06 -12.12
CA TRP A 65 -3.46 -0.57 -13.42
C TRP A 65 -4.98 -0.51 -13.60
N SER A 66 -5.43 -0.02 -14.76
CA SER A 66 -6.86 0.08 -15.09
C SER A 66 -7.59 -1.26 -15.03
N SER A 67 -6.94 -2.37 -15.37
CA SER A 67 -7.51 -3.72 -15.33
C SER A 67 -7.54 -4.36 -13.94
N SER A 68 -6.88 -3.75 -12.93
CA SER A 68 -6.85 -4.30 -11.58
C SER A 68 -8.23 -4.27 -10.92
N LYS A 69 -8.46 -5.33 -10.14
CA LYS A 69 -9.67 -5.64 -9.38
C LYS A 69 -9.47 -5.31 -7.92
N HIS A 70 -10.55 -5.30 -7.15
CA HIS A 70 -10.53 -4.97 -5.71
C HIS A 70 -9.47 -5.75 -4.91
N ASN A 71 -9.22 -7.02 -5.25
CA ASN A 71 -8.22 -7.86 -4.57
C ASN A 71 -6.77 -7.58 -4.96
N SER A 72 -6.53 -7.08 -6.19
CA SER A 72 -5.17 -6.78 -6.65
C SER A 72 -4.75 -5.33 -6.37
N ALA A 73 -5.71 -4.42 -6.20
CA ALA A 73 -5.48 -3.00 -5.94
C ALA A 73 -6.15 -2.50 -4.63
N PRO A 74 -5.85 -3.10 -3.47
CA PRO A 74 -6.53 -2.74 -2.22
C PRO A 74 -6.29 -1.28 -1.82
N PHE A 75 -5.14 -0.67 -2.16
CA PHE A 75 -4.92 0.75 -1.87
C PHE A 75 -5.88 1.65 -2.65
N ALA A 76 -5.93 1.50 -3.97
CA ALA A 76 -6.87 2.26 -4.80
C ALA A 76 -8.35 1.97 -4.42
N PHE A 77 -8.65 0.74 -4.00
CA PHE A 77 -9.98 0.39 -3.53
C PHE A 77 -10.34 1.15 -2.24
N ASN A 78 -9.43 1.18 -1.26
CA ASN A 78 -9.64 1.91 0.00
C ASN A 78 -9.73 3.42 -0.23
N LEU A 79 -8.96 3.96 -1.17
CA LEU A 79 -9.06 5.35 -1.60
C LEU A 79 -10.45 5.68 -2.17
N ALA A 80 -10.96 4.83 -3.06
CA ALA A 80 -12.28 4.98 -3.64
C ALA A 80 -13.39 4.83 -2.59
N LYS A 81 -13.23 3.88 -1.66
CA LYS A 81 -14.13 3.69 -0.52
C LYS A 81 -14.23 4.94 0.35
N LYS A 82 -13.10 5.57 0.67
CA LYS A 82 -13.08 6.81 1.44
C LYS A 82 -13.84 7.94 0.74
N ILE A 83 -13.62 8.11 -0.56
CA ILE A 83 -14.33 9.11 -1.37
C ILE A 83 -15.83 8.81 -1.43
N ALA A 84 -16.20 7.53 -1.53
CA ALA A 84 -17.59 7.11 -1.54
C ALA A 84 -18.28 7.41 -0.19
N GLU A 85 -17.61 7.16 0.94
CA GLU A 85 -18.08 7.52 2.29
C GLU A 85 -18.29 9.03 2.43
N GLU A 86 -17.35 9.86 1.94
CA GLU A 86 -17.47 11.32 1.92
C GLU A 86 -18.63 11.83 1.06
N LYS A 87 -19.07 11.03 0.08
CA LYS A 87 -20.24 11.28 -0.78
C LYS A 87 -21.52 10.61 -0.25
N GLU A 88 -21.50 10.09 0.98
CA GLU A 88 -22.63 9.40 1.62
C GLU A 88 -23.15 8.19 0.83
N LEU A 89 -22.29 7.54 0.04
CA LEU A 89 -22.63 6.30 -0.67
C LEU A 89 -22.55 5.09 0.26
N ASP A 90 -23.43 4.12 0.05
CA ASP A 90 -23.41 2.86 0.79
C ASP A 90 -22.21 1.98 0.37
N VAL A 91 -21.21 1.92 1.26
CA VAL A 91 -20.01 1.07 1.13
C VAL A 91 -20.02 -0.17 2.01
N SER A 92 -21.18 -0.54 2.58
CA SER A 92 -21.31 -1.71 3.47
C SER A 92 -21.28 -3.05 2.72
N LYS A 93 -21.48 -3.01 1.40
CA LYS A 93 -21.51 -4.19 0.54
C LYS A 93 -20.13 -4.86 0.44
N PRO A 94 -20.09 -6.18 0.18
CA PRO A 94 -18.83 -6.87 -0.12
C PRO A 94 -18.07 -6.23 -1.28
N ARG A 95 -16.74 -6.26 -1.25
CA ARG A 95 -15.89 -5.59 -2.25
C ARG A 95 -16.25 -5.90 -3.70
N ALA A 96 -16.56 -7.17 -4.00
CA ALA A 96 -16.97 -7.58 -5.34
C ALA A 96 -18.27 -6.90 -5.80
N LYS A 97 -19.22 -6.70 -4.88
CA LYS A 97 -20.49 -6.02 -5.16
C LYS A 97 -20.34 -4.51 -5.25
N LEU A 98 -19.42 -3.91 -4.49
CA LEU A 98 -19.06 -2.51 -4.69
C LEU A 98 -18.40 -2.27 -6.04
N GLU A 99 -17.50 -3.16 -6.47
CA GLU A 99 -16.86 -3.03 -7.79
C GLU A 99 -17.86 -3.12 -8.96
N GLU A 100 -18.97 -3.85 -8.79
CA GLU A 100 -20.05 -3.95 -9.79
C GLU A 100 -20.96 -2.70 -9.84
N ASP A 101 -20.98 -1.88 -8.78
CA ASP A 101 -21.79 -0.66 -8.74
C ASP A 101 -21.19 0.40 -9.67
N PRO A 102 -21.93 0.92 -10.68
CA PRO A 102 -21.36 1.85 -11.66
C PRO A 102 -20.80 3.14 -11.05
N THR A 103 -21.39 3.61 -9.94
CA THR A 103 -20.94 4.83 -9.27
C THR A 103 -19.60 4.58 -8.58
N PHE A 104 -19.50 3.48 -7.83
CA PHE A 104 -18.26 3.10 -7.16
C PHE A 104 -17.18 2.68 -8.17
N ALA A 105 -17.53 1.99 -9.24
CA ALA A 105 -16.60 1.57 -10.29
C ALA A 105 -15.89 2.78 -10.93
N ASN A 106 -16.59 3.90 -11.12
CA ASN A 106 -16.00 5.15 -11.58
C ASN A 106 -15.00 5.71 -10.56
N LEU A 107 -15.39 5.80 -9.27
CA LEU A 107 -14.48 6.25 -8.20
C LEU A 107 -13.23 5.35 -8.09
N PHE A 108 -13.39 4.05 -8.26
CA PHE A 108 -12.27 3.11 -8.24
C PHE A 108 -11.36 3.24 -9.47
N SER A 109 -11.92 3.52 -10.64
CA SER A 109 -11.15 3.84 -11.84
C SER A 109 -10.30 5.10 -11.65
N GLU A 110 -10.92 6.16 -11.11
CA GLU A 110 -10.23 7.42 -10.77
C GLU A 110 -9.13 7.21 -9.72
N ALA A 111 -9.40 6.42 -8.69
CA ALA A 111 -8.42 6.09 -7.66
C ALA A 111 -7.20 5.35 -8.23
N LYS A 112 -7.39 4.38 -9.14
CA LYS A 112 -6.27 3.70 -9.82
C LYS A 112 -5.45 4.68 -10.67
N ALA A 113 -6.11 5.60 -11.36
CA ALA A 113 -5.44 6.65 -12.12
C ALA A 113 -4.70 7.68 -11.24
N ARG A 114 -5.17 7.90 -10.00
CA ARG A 114 -4.47 8.70 -8.99
C ARG A 114 -3.23 7.98 -8.49
N VAL A 115 -3.35 6.70 -8.11
CA VAL A 115 -2.22 5.89 -7.64
C VAL A 115 -1.11 5.76 -8.70
N SER A 116 -1.44 5.66 -9.99
CA SER A 116 -0.43 5.57 -11.05
C SER A 116 0.39 6.86 -11.27
N LYS A 117 0.00 7.97 -10.63
CA LYS A 117 0.74 9.25 -10.61
C LYS A 117 1.55 9.44 -9.35
N MET A 118 1.37 8.57 -8.35
CA MET A 118 2.11 8.64 -7.09
C MET A 118 3.56 8.21 -7.28
N SER A 119 4.35 8.57 -6.28
CA SER A 119 5.73 8.12 -6.15
C SER A 119 5.84 7.06 -5.06
N VAL A 120 6.93 6.30 -5.07
CA VAL A 120 7.16 5.19 -4.14
C VAL A 120 8.57 5.21 -3.60
N GLN A 121 8.71 4.92 -2.30
CA GLN A 121 9.97 4.48 -1.71
C GLN A 121 9.93 2.97 -1.50
N VAL A 122 11.07 2.31 -1.61
CA VAL A 122 11.17 0.85 -1.47
C VAL A 122 12.46 0.46 -0.78
N ILE A 123 12.42 -0.64 -0.02
CA ILE A 123 13.62 -1.32 0.48
C ILE A 123 13.49 -2.83 0.32
N GLU A 124 14.63 -3.51 0.21
CA GLU A 124 14.68 -4.97 0.18
C GLU A 124 14.56 -5.54 1.59
N VAL A 125 13.59 -6.41 1.80
CA VAL A 125 13.46 -7.16 3.06
C VAL A 125 13.15 -8.61 2.70
N ASN A 126 14.11 -9.50 2.88
CA ASN A 126 14.00 -10.87 2.40
C ASN A 126 13.18 -11.79 3.30
N ASP A 127 13.20 -11.53 4.61
CA ASP A 127 12.50 -12.34 5.61
C ASP A 127 11.00 -11.97 5.67
N PRO A 128 10.08 -12.92 5.44
CA PRO A 128 8.64 -12.64 5.43
C PRO A 128 8.07 -12.27 6.81
N ILE A 129 8.67 -12.75 7.91
CA ILE A 129 8.28 -12.38 9.27
C ILE A 129 8.65 -10.91 9.49
N ILE A 130 9.86 -10.51 9.11
CA ILE A 130 10.28 -9.10 9.22
C ILE A 130 9.40 -8.22 8.33
N GLN A 131 9.12 -8.61 7.08
CA GLN A 131 8.21 -7.85 6.23
C GLN A 131 6.84 -7.63 6.91
N THR A 132 6.29 -8.67 7.54
CA THR A 132 4.97 -8.58 8.20
C THR A 132 5.01 -7.63 9.40
N LEU A 133 6.01 -7.76 10.26
CA LEU A 133 6.16 -6.88 11.44
C LEU A 133 6.44 -5.44 11.02
N PHE A 134 7.27 -5.27 9.99
CA PHE A 134 7.70 -3.95 9.53
C PHE A 134 6.60 -3.23 8.75
N GLU A 135 5.76 -3.92 7.98
CA GLU A 135 4.59 -3.31 7.32
C GLU A 135 3.66 -2.63 8.34
N VAL A 136 3.35 -3.30 9.45
CA VAL A 136 2.52 -2.75 10.54
C VAL A 136 3.24 -1.59 11.23
N TYR A 137 4.51 -1.76 11.58
CA TYR A 137 5.30 -0.72 12.24
C TYR A 137 5.43 0.55 11.38
N ALA A 138 5.75 0.39 10.10
CA ALA A 138 5.87 1.50 9.16
C ALA A 138 4.53 2.20 8.93
N ALA A 139 3.42 1.46 8.83
CA ALA A 139 2.10 2.07 8.68
C ALA A 139 1.71 2.92 9.90
N LEU A 140 2.05 2.49 11.11
CA LEU A 140 1.88 3.27 12.34
C LEU A 140 2.79 4.50 12.36
N ALA A 141 4.09 4.30 12.11
CA ALA A 141 5.09 5.36 12.19
C ALA A 141 4.88 6.46 11.14
N LEU A 142 4.42 6.08 9.94
CA LEU A 142 4.12 7.00 8.82
C LEU A 142 2.66 7.46 8.81
N GLN A 143 1.85 7.04 9.78
CA GLN A 143 0.44 7.45 9.94
C GLN A 143 -0.44 7.15 8.71
N THR A 144 -0.25 5.99 8.08
CA THR A 144 -0.97 5.59 6.85
C THR A 144 -2.20 4.71 7.10
N LEU A 145 -2.60 4.53 8.37
CA LEU A 145 -3.73 3.67 8.78
C LEU A 145 -5.08 4.08 8.17
N GLU A 146 -5.19 5.28 7.59
CA GLU A 146 -6.39 5.67 6.85
C GLU A 146 -6.65 4.76 5.63
N TYR A 147 -5.59 4.30 4.95
CA TYR A 147 -5.71 3.45 3.76
C TYR A 147 -5.06 2.07 3.94
N ASN A 148 -4.23 1.90 4.97
CA ASN A 148 -3.76 0.59 5.43
C ASN A 148 -4.80 -0.07 6.33
N ASP A 149 -5.63 -0.93 5.73
CA ASP A 149 -6.56 -1.78 6.46
C ASP A 149 -5.89 -3.13 6.80
N PHE A 150 -5.87 -3.46 8.09
CA PHE A 150 -5.34 -4.72 8.62
C PHE A 150 -6.45 -5.66 9.11
N ASP A 151 -7.72 -5.28 8.95
CA ASP A 151 -8.85 -6.15 9.24
C ASP A 151 -8.98 -7.26 8.16
N THR A 152 -9.61 -8.35 8.54
CA THR A 152 -9.87 -9.46 7.62
C THR A 152 -11.06 -9.13 6.72
N HIS A 153 -10.89 -9.33 5.41
CA HIS A 153 -11.88 -9.04 4.37
C HIS A 153 -12.63 -10.28 3.87
#